data_AF-A0A5C8IYE7-F1
#
_entry.id   AF-A0A5C8IYE7-F1
#
_cell.length_a   1.000
_cell.length_b   1.000
_cell.length_c   1.000
_cell.angle_alpha   90.00
_cell.angle_beta   90.00
_cell.angle_gamma   90.00
#
_symmetry.space_group_name_H-M   'P 1'
#
loop_
_entity.id
_entity.type
_entity.pdbx_description
1 polymer ?
#
loop_
_entity_poly.entity_id
_entity_poly.type
_entity_poly.pdbx_seq_one_letter_code
_entity_poly.pdbx_strand_id
1 'polypeptide(L)'
;MSKTIVPILLFILLGYAGFAQTMQGTPVPAPQDTLQHQSENIDQWKRDLLGQYAETERLTANTIRPAYIHLVETARTKRSNWNKTDWEHAKAVLKDLNDRKSALGSSISKAENNRISALQEDFSSLQSDVEM
;
A
#
# COMPACT_ATOMS: atom_id res chain seq x y z
N MET A 1 -0.35 57.38 -36.31
CA MET A 1 0.25 56.09 -36.71
C MET A 1 -0.66 54.96 -36.25
N SER A 2 -0.77 53.91 -37.06
CA SER A 2 -1.89 52.96 -37.22
C SER A 2 -2.51 52.27 -36.00
N LYS A 3 -3.82 52.02 -36.13
CA LYS A 3 -4.62 50.99 -35.45
C LYS A 3 -4.28 49.58 -35.98
N THR A 4 -4.30 48.56 -35.12
CA THR A 4 -4.59 47.15 -35.52
C THR A 4 -5.02 46.31 -34.29
N ILE A 5 -6.33 46.03 -34.16
CA ILE A 5 -7.01 44.70 -34.20
C ILE A 5 -7.02 43.91 -32.86
N VAL A 6 -8.24 43.67 -32.37
CA VAL A 6 -8.70 42.78 -31.26
C VAL A 6 -9.27 41.51 -31.93
N PRO A 7 -9.09 40.26 -31.42
CA PRO A 7 -10.00 39.65 -30.41
C PRO A 7 -9.32 38.67 -29.43
N ILE A 8 -9.57 38.78 -28.12
CA ILE A 8 -10.59 38.03 -27.34
C ILE A 8 -10.87 36.63 -27.90
N LEU A 9 -10.38 35.61 -27.20
CA LEU A 9 -11.03 34.31 -27.09
C LEU A 9 -11.30 34.05 -25.61
N LEU A 10 -12.57 34.27 -25.26
CA LEU A 10 -13.21 33.87 -24.02
C LEU A 10 -13.75 32.46 -24.24
N PHE A 11 -13.44 31.47 -23.40
CA PHE A 11 -14.36 30.36 -23.14
C PHE A 11 -14.25 29.86 -21.68
N ILE A 12 -15.19 30.40 -20.89
CA ILE A 12 -16.07 29.74 -19.90
C ILE A 12 -15.51 29.30 -18.54
N LEU A 13 -15.97 30.05 -17.53
CA LEU A 13 -16.10 29.79 -16.10
C LEU A 13 -17.03 28.60 -15.78
N LEU A 14 -16.64 27.82 -14.78
CA LEU A 14 -17.44 27.43 -13.60
C LEU A 14 -16.39 26.92 -12.58
N GLY A 15 -15.96 27.64 -11.54
CA GLY A 15 -16.77 28.35 -10.57
C GLY A 15 -16.96 27.44 -9.35
N TYR A 16 -15.99 27.42 -8.43
CA TYR A 16 -16.36 27.48 -7.01
C TYR A 16 -15.48 28.49 -6.30
N ALA A 17 -16.19 29.30 -5.51
CA ALA A 17 -15.76 30.52 -4.89
C ALA A 17 -14.51 30.36 -4.03
N GLY A 18 -13.72 31.42 -3.99
CA GLY A 18 -12.84 31.66 -2.86
C GLY A 18 -13.67 31.76 -1.58
N PHE A 19 -13.17 31.11 -0.53
CA PHE A 19 -13.39 31.57 0.83
C PHE A 19 -12.07 32.17 1.30
N ALA A 20 -12.05 33.50 1.39
CA ALA A 20 -11.08 34.19 2.21
C ALA A 20 -11.55 34.13 3.68
N GLN A 21 -10.57 34.10 4.59
CA GLN A 21 -10.63 34.45 6.02
C GLN A 21 -10.76 33.32 7.06
N THR A 22 -9.65 33.15 7.79
CA THR A 22 -9.50 33.09 9.26
C THR A 22 -10.47 32.21 10.04
N MET A 23 -10.01 31.04 10.52
CA MET A 23 -10.17 30.53 11.89
C MET A 23 -9.08 29.49 12.16
N GLN A 24 -8.51 29.49 13.37
CA GLN A 24 -7.62 28.43 13.86
C GLN A 24 -8.38 27.10 13.88
N GLY A 25 -8.31 26.35 12.79
CA GLY A 25 -8.66 24.95 12.68
C GLY A 25 -7.52 24.27 11.96
N THR A 26 -7.08 23.10 12.41
CA THR A 26 -6.00 22.36 11.76
C THR A 26 -6.29 22.24 10.26
N PRO A 27 -5.34 22.54 9.36
CA PRO A 27 -5.54 22.36 7.94
C PRO A 27 -5.94 20.90 7.70
N VAL A 28 -7.12 20.67 7.12
CA VAL A 28 -7.49 19.35 6.62
C VAL A 28 -6.54 19.07 5.47
N PRO A 29 -5.66 18.06 5.56
CA PRO A 29 -4.73 17.75 4.49
C PRO A 29 -5.53 17.47 3.22
N ALA A 30 -5.04 17.97 2.08
CA ALA A 30 -5.68 17.71 0.81
C ALA A 30 -5.73 16.18 0.57
N PRO A 31 -6.74 15.64 -0.14
CA PRO A 31 -6.84 14.21 -0.41
C PRO A 31 -5.57 13.59 -1.03
N GLN A 32 -4.73 14.41 -1.67
CA GLN A 32 -3.45 13.99 -2.26
C GLN A 32 -2.38 13.70 -1.19
N ASP A 33 -2.31 14.49 -0.11
CA ASP A 33 -1.33 14.33 0.97
C ASP A 33 -1.62 13.07 1.79
N THR A 34 -2.91 12.79 2.03
CA THR A 34 -3.35 11.61 2.79
C THR A 34 -3.00 10.29 2.08
N LEU A 35 -3.08 10.26 0.75
CA LEU A 35 -2.75 9.07 -0.06
C LEU A 35 -1.23 8.85 -0.15
N GLN A 36 -0.45 9.93 -0.22
CA GLN A 36 1.01 9.85 -0.20
C GLN A 36 1.52 9.36 1.16
N HIS A 37 0.97 9.87 2.26
CA HIS A 37 1.36 9.43 3.59
C HIS A 37 1.04 7.95 3.85
N GLN A 38 -0.09 7.45 3.33
CA GLN A 38 -0.46 6.03 3.43
C GLN A 38 0.45 5.12 2.59
N SER A 39 0.85 5.56 1.40
CA SER A 39 1.77 4.79 0.53
C SER A 39 3.22 4.82 1.03
N GLU A 40 3.69 5.95 1.55
CA GLU A 40 5.00 6.02 2.21
C GLU A 40 5.06 5.07 3.42
N ASN A 41 3.96 4.98 4.18
CA ASN A 41 3.84 4.07 5.30
C ASN A 41 3.91 2.61 4.84
N ILE A 42 3.18 2.21 3.79
CA ILE A 42 3.21 0.80 3.34
C ILE A 42 4.59 0.38 2.83
N ASP A 43 5.33 1.27 2.16
CA ASP A 43 6.67 0.95 1.67
C ASP A 43 7.66 0.71 2.81
N GLN A 44 7.53 1.45 3.92
CA GLN A 44 8.31 1.17 5.12
C GLN A 44 7.96 -0.20 5.70
N TRP A 45 6.68 -0.53 5.79
CA TRP A 45 6.24 -1.85 6.24
C TRP A 45 6.71 -2.98 5.32
N LYS A 46 6.75 -2.78 4.00
CA LYS A 46 7.32 -3.74 3.04
C LYS A 46 8.80 -3.99 3.34
N ARG A 47 9.60 -2.94 3.56
CA ARG A 47 11.02 -3.08 3.96
C ARG A 47 11.15 -3.83 5.28
N ASP A 48 10.34 -3.48 6.26
CA ASP A 48 10.43 -4.02 7.62
C ASP A 48 9.97 -5.48 7.73
N LEU A 49 9.02 -5.92 6.90
CA LEU A 49 8.46 -7.27 6.94
C LEU A 49 9.05 -8.22 5.91
N LEU A 50 9.50 -7.71 4.76
CA LEU A 50 9.98 -8.52 3.64
C LEU A 50 11.49 -8.44 3.45
N GLY A 51 12.16 -7.44 4.04
CA GLY A 51 13.59 -7.25 3.92
C GLY A 51 14.03 -7.15 2.46
N GLN A 52 14.88 -8.09 2.02
CA GLN A 52 15.35 -8.17 0.63
C GLN A 52 14.24 -8.40 -0.41
N TYR A 53 13.04 -8.79 0.03
CA TYR A 53 11.88 -9.04 -0.84
C TYR A 53 10.91 -7.85 -0.90
N ALA A 54 11.30 -6.67 -0.41
CA ALA A 54 10.44 -5.48 -0.35
C ALA A 54 10.01 -4.93 -1.73
N GLU A 55 10.84 -5.10 -2.77
CA GLU A 55 10.49 -4.81 -4.17
C GLU A 55 9.62 -5.94 -4.73
N THR A 56 8.36 -6.02 -4.27
CA THR A 56 7.42 -7.12 -4.57
C THR A 56 7.16 -7.28 -6.07
N GLU A 57 7.13 -6.19 -6.82
CA GLU A 57 6.98 -6.18 -8.28
C GLU A 57 8.10 -6.92 -9.02
N ARG A 58 9.25 -7.12 -8.37
CA ARG A 58 10.41 -7.84 -8.94
C ARG A 58 10.45 -9.31 -8.57
N LEU A 59 9.57 -9.77 -7.68
CA LEU A 59 9.57 -11.17 -7.25
C LEU A 59 9.21 -12.09 -8.42
N THR A 60 9.86 -13.23 -8.49
CA THR A 60 9.64 -14.25 -9.53
C THR A 60 8.92 -15.45 -8.94
N ALA A 61 8.55 -16.42 -9.77
CA ALA A 61 7.99 -17.69 -9.31
C ALA A 61 8.89 -18.41 -8.27
N ASN A 62 10.21 -18.19 -8.33
CA ASN A 62 11.17 -18.81 -7.42
C ASN A 62 11.34 -18.04 -6.10
N THR A 63 11.09 -16.73 -6.10
CA THR A 63 11.30 -15.88 -4.91
C THR A 63 10.02 -15.51 -4.19
N ILE A 64 8.85 -15.72 -4.80
CA ILE A 64 7.57 -15.38 -4.21
C ILE A 64 7.31 -16.17 -2.91
N ARG A 65 7.54 -17.49 -2.88
CA ARG A 65 7.36 -18.28 -1.64
C ARG A 65 8.35 -17.87 -0.53
N PRO A 66 9.67 -17.71 -0.79
CA PRO A 66 10.58 -17.13 0.21
C PRO A 66 10.11 -15.79 0.80
N ALA A 67 9.49 -14.92 0.01
CA ALA A 67 8.93 -13.67 0.52
C ALA A 67 7.77 -13.90 1.53
N TYR A 68 6.87 -14.85 1.27
CA TYR A 68 5.83 -15.24 2.23
C TYR A 68 6.41 -15.83 3.53
N ILE A 69 7.47 -16.64 3.42
CA ILE A 69 8.16 -17.20 4.60
C ILE A 69 8.72 -16.06 5.45
N HIS A 70 9.44 -15.12 4.83
CA HIS A 70 10.04 -13.99 5.53
C HIS A 70 8.99 -13.10 6.21
N LEU A 71 7.83 -12.88 5.55
CA LEU A 71 6.70 -12.18 6.14
C LEU A 71 6.22 -12.86 7.44
N VAL A 72 5.95 -14.17 7.40
CA VAL A 72 5.45 -14.92 8.55
C VAL A 72 6.47 -14.95 9.69
N GLU A 73 7.74 -15.20 9.38
CA GLU A 73 8.82 -15.23 10.38
C GLU A 73 8.97 -13.87 11.06
N THR A 74 9.02 -12.80 10.28
CA THR A 74 9.16 -11.44 10.81
C THR A 74 7.93 -11.04 11.63
N ALA A 75 6.73 -11.36 11.17
CA ALA A 75 5.49 -11.12 11.90
C ALA A 75 5.49 -11.88 13.23
N ARG A 76 5.88 -13.16 13.24
CA ARG A 76 5.97 -13.96 14.47
C ARG A 76 6.89 -13.33 15.51
N THR A 77 8.01 -12.74 15.08
CA THR A 77 8.95 -12.07 15.99
C THR A 77 8.45 -10.70 16.47
N LYS A 78 7.77 -9.93 15.62
CA LYS A 78 7.40 -8.53 15.93
C LYS A 78 6.00 -8.37 16.52
N ARG A 79 5.09 -9.33 16.30
CA ARG A 79 3.65 -9.22 16.62
C ARG A 79 3.32 -8.92 18.07
N SER A 80 4.19 -9.26 19.02
CA SER A 80 3.94 -9.00 20.46
C SER A 80 3.81 -7.51 20.79
N ASN A 81 4.31 -6.63 19.91
CA ASN A 81 4.22 -5.18 20.07
C ASN A 81 3.20 -4.54 19.11
N TRP A 82 2.49 -5.34 18.32
CA TRP A 82 1.57 -4.83 17.30
C TRP A 82 0.20 -4.51 17.88
N ASN A 83 -0.30 -3.33 17.54
CA ASN A 83 -1.69 -2.96 17.73
C ASN A 83 -2.54 -3.30 16.49
N LYS A 84 -3.83 -2.95 16.51
CA LYS A 84 -4.74 -3.19 15.38
C LYS A 84 -4.27 -2.55 14.08
N THR A 85 -3.78 -1.31 14.13
CA THR A 85 -3.29 -0.58 12.95
C THR A 85 -2.04 -1.24 12.36
N ASP A 86 -1.13 -1.71 13.20
CA ASP A 86 0.04 -2.49 12.78
C ASP A 86 -0.36 -3.77 12.01
N TRP A 87 -1.39 -4.47 12.49
CA TRP A 87 -1.97 -5.60 11.77
C TRP A 87 -2.59 -5.21 10.43
N GLU A 88 -3.26 -4.05 10.33
CA GLU A 88 -3.76 -3.56 9.03
C GLU A 88 -2.63 -3.29 8.05
N HIS A 89 -1.52 -2.70 8.49
CA HIS A 89 -0.35 -2.48 7.64
C HIS A 89 0.29 -3.79 7.19
N ALA A 90 0.47 -4.75 8.10
CA ALA A 90 1.00 -6.07 7.75
C ALA A 90 0.09 -6.83 6.77
N LYS A 91 -1.24 -6.72 6.91
CA LYS A 91 -2.20 -7.26 5.94
C LYS A 91 -2.12 -6.58 4.58
N ALA A 92 -1.84 -5.28 4.54
CA ALA A 92 -1.63 -4.57 3.28
C ALA A 92 -0.37 -5.08 2.55
N VAL A 93 0.71 -5.39 3.27
CA VAL A 93 1.90 -6.05 2.71
C VAL A 93 1.57 -7.47 2.21
N LEU A 94 0.79 -8.25 2.97
CA LEU A 94 0.32 -9.56 2.52
C LEU A 94 -0.51 -9.45 1.22
N LYS A 95 -1.38 -8.44 1.13
CA LYS A 95 -2.17 -8.17 -0.08
C LYS A 95 -1.27 -7.90 -1.29
N ASP A 96 -0.23 -7.09 -1.12
CA ASP A 96 0.72 -6.77 -2.19
C ASP A 96 1.45 -8.03 -2.70
N LEU A 97 1.85 -8.95 -1.80
CA LEU A 97 2.36 -10.26 -2.19
C LEU A 97 1.33 -11.11 -2.95
N ASN A 98 0.06 -11.08 -2.53
CA ASN A 98 -1.02 -11.80 -3.19
C ASN A 98 -1.29 -11.27 -4.60
N ASP A 99 -1.24 -9.96 -4.77
CA ASP A 99 -1.38 -9.31 -6.07
C ASP A 99 -0.22 -9.73 -6.99
N ARG A 100 1.02 -9.71 -6.49
CA ARG A 100 2.18 -10.21 -7.24
C ARG A 100 2.06 -11.70 -7.60
N LYS A 101 1.68 -12.54 -6.64
CA LYS A 101 1.47 -13.98 -6.86
C LYS A 101 0.44 -14.22 -7.96
N SER A 102 -0.65 -13.45 -7.95
CA SER A 102 -1.71 -13.54 -8.97
C SER A 102 -1.17 -13.15 -10.35
N ALA A 103 -0.36 -12.10 -10.44
CA ALA A 103 0.28 -11.69 -11.69
C ALA A 103 1.27 -12.74 -12.26
N LEU A 104 1.91 -13.54 -11.40
CA LEU A 104 2.78 -14.64 -11.83
C LEU A 104 2.00 -15.84 -12.41
N GLY A 105 0.72 -15.99 -12.04
CA GLY A 105 -0.21 -16.93 -12.64
C GLY A 105 0.29 -18.38 -12.67
N SER A 106 0.26 -18.99 -13.87
CA SER A 106 0.67 -20.38 -14.11
C SER A 106 2.17 -20.64 -13.96
N SER A 107 2.99 -19.60 -13.78
CA SER A 107 4.42 -19.76 -13.50
C SER A 107 4.66 -20.40 -12.12
N ILE A 108 3.68 -20.35 -11.23
CA ILE A 108 3.73 -20.98 -9.90
C ILE A 108 3.03 -22.33 -9.97
N SER A 109 3.76 -23.39 -9.63
CA SER A 109 3.18 -24.75 -9.61
C SER A 109 2.05 -24.88 -8.58
N LYS A 110 1.16 -25.87 -8.77
CA LYS A 110 0.09 -26.17 -7.80
C LYS A 110 0.64 -26.47 -6.40
N ALA A 111 1.75 -27.22 -6.33
CA ALA A 111 2.39 -27.55 -5.06
C ALA A 111 2.92 -26.30 -4.33
N GLU A 112 3.54 -25.37 -5.08
CA GLU A 112 3.99 -24.09 -4.51
C GLU A 112 2.81 -23.22 -4.07
N ASN A 113 1.71 -23.19 -4.83
CA ASN A 113 0.49 -22.49 -4.44
C ASN A 113 -0.05 -23.00 -3.10
N ASN A 114 -0.14 -24.32 -2.92
CA ASN A 114 -0.61 -24.90 -1.66
C ASN A 114 0.30 -24.54 -0.47
N ARG A 115 1.63 -24.54 -0.68
CA ARG A 115 2.58 -24.12 0.37
C ARG A 115 2.41 -22.64 0.73
N ILE A 116 2.16 -21.79 -0.27
CA ILE A 116 1.88 -20.37 -0.01
C ILE A 116 0.56 -20.22 0.75
N SER A 117 -0.48 -20.98 0.43
CA SER A 117 -1.74 -20.95 1.17
C SER A 117 -1.57 -21.33 2.64
N ALA A 118 -0.77 -22.35 2.95
CA ALA A 118 -0.43 -22.67 4.34
C ALA A 118 0.27 -21.49 5.06
N LEU A 119 1.18 -20.78 4.39
CA LEU A 119 1.82 -19.59 4.96
C LEU A 119 0.85 -18.43 5.19
N GLN A 120 -0.17 -18.28 4.33
CA GLN A 120 -1.24 -17.30 4.52
C GLN A 120 -2.11 -17.64 5.74
N GLU A 121 -2.42 -18.93 5.93
CA GLU A 121 -3.12 -19.44 7.12
C GLU A 121 -2.28 -19.23 8.38
N ASP A 122 -0.99 -19.56 8.34
CA ASP A 122 -0.04 -19.30 9.44
C ASP A 122 -0.06 -17.82 9.81
N PHE A 123 0.07 -16.91 8.83
CA PHE A 123 -0.01 -15.47 9.10
C PHE A 123 -1.34 -15.06 9.75
N SER A 124 -2.47 -15.60 9.25
CA SER A 124 -3.80 -15.31 9.82
C SER A 124 -3.92 -15.79 11.27
N SER A 125 -3.39 -16.97 11.59
CA SER A 125 -3.39 -17.49 12.97
C SER A 125 -2.61 -16.60 13.93
N LEU A 126 -1.57 -15.93 13.43
CA LEU A 126 -0.75 -15.06 14.27
C LEU A 126 -1.52 -13.84 14.78
N GLN A 127 -2.53 -13.35 14.05
CA GLN A 127 -3.39 -12.27 14.51
C GLN A 127 -4.39 -12.75 15.56
N SER A 128 -4.98 -13.93 15.34
CA SER A 128 -5.99 -14.49 16.24
C SER A 128 -5.49 -14.73 17.66
N ASP A 129 -4.20 -15.07 17.84
CA ASP A 129 -3.57 -15.20 19.17
C ASP A 129 -3.54 -13.87 19.97
N VAL A 130 -3.64 -12.71 19.30
CA VAL A 130 -3.62 -11.39 19.96
C VAL A 130 -5.02 -10.93 20.39
N GLU A 131 -6.07 -11.47 19.78
CA GLU A 131 -7.47 -11.09 20.04
C GLU A 131 -8.15 -11.99 21.11
N MET A 132 -7.46 -13.00 21.64
CA MET A 132 -7.91 -13.92 22.71
C MET A 132 -7.28 -13.60 24.06
#